data_AF-A0A1J3GEI3-F1
#
_entry.id   AF-A0A1J3GEI3-F1
#
_cell.length_a   1.000
_cell.length_b   1.000
_cell.length_c   1.000
_cell.angle_alpha   90.00
_cell.angle_beta   90.00
_cell.angle_gamma   90.00
#
_symmetry.space_group_name_H-M   'P 1'
#
loop_
_entity.id
_entity.type
_entity.pdbx_description
1 polymer ?
#
loop_
_entity_poly.entity_id
_entity_poly.type
_entity_poly.pdbx_seq_one_letter_code
_entity_poly.pdbx_strand_id
1 'polypeptide(L)'
;MGNLFCSEYSIHRRFDLKGSSLGRTTDKPESEINSNTILKDLDLNFIFRLQKAWYQEFIRQVDKDCEFLEQERIMDYSLLVGIHFREASVAGELIPSGART
;
A
#
# COMPACT_ATOMS: atom_id res chain seq x y z
N MET A 1 12.07 13.30 -9.32
CA MET A 1 10.86 12.45 -9.19
C MET A 1 9.73 13.29 -8.66
N GLY A 2 8.51 13.11 -9.18
CA GLY A 2 7.31 13.77 -8.65
C GLY A 2 6.77 13.06 -7.41
N ASN A 3 5.87 13.73 -6.67
CA ASN A 3 5.13 13.09 -5.59
C ASN A 3 4.16 12.03 -6.17
N LEU A 4 4.32 10.76 -5.78
CA LEU A 4 3.47 9.67 -6.24
C LEU A 4 2.02 9.79 -5.74
N PHE A 5 1.82 10.41 -4.56
CA PHE A 5 0.51 10.67 -3.98
C PHE A 5 0.02 12.08 -4.29
N CYS A 6 0.10 12.49 -5.56
CA CYS A 6 -0.46 13.76 -6.03
C CYS A 6 -1.97 13.58 -6.29
N SER A 7 -2.77 13.79 -5.26
CA SER A 7 -4.21 13.52 -5.25
C SER A 7 -4.91 14.49 -4.30
N GLU A 8 -6.14 14.89 -4.64
CA GLU A 8 -7.03 15.66 -3.76
C GLU A 8 -7.52 14.85 -2.55
N TYR A 9 -7.38 13.52 -2.60
CA TYR A 9 -7.75 12.62 -1.51
C TYR A 9 -6.63 12.43 -0.48
N SER A 10 -6.99 12.44 0.79
CA SER A 10 -6.11 12.14 1.92
C SER A 10 -5.63 10.68 1.90
N ILE A 11 -4.32 10.47 2.04
CA ILE A 11 -3.78 9.11 2.23
C ILE A 11 -3.79 8.78 3.73
N HIS A 12 -4.55 7.77 4.13
CA HIS A 12 -4.76 7.39 5.54
C HIS A 12 -3.78 6.32 6.03
N ARG A 13 -3.30 5.46 5.12
CA ARG A 13 -2.27 4.46 5.39
C ARG A 13 -1.27 4.46 4.25
N ARG A 14 0.01 4.34 4.58
CA ARG A 14 1.12 4.29 3.64
C ARG A 14 1.93 3.05 3.93
N PHE A 15 2.30 2.31 2.90
CA PHE A 15 3.11 1.11 2.99
C PHE A 15 4.29 1.19 2.04
N ASP A 16 5.46 0.84 2.53
CA ASP A 16 6.63 0.45 1.76
C ASP A 16 6.62 -1.09 1.76
N LEU A 17 6.48 -1.72 0.60
CA LEU A 17 6.41 -3.19 0.49
C LEU A 17 7.58 -3.71 -0.35
N LYS A 18 8.34 -4.66 0.18
CA LYS A 18 9.49 -5.28 -0.50
C LYS A 18 9.28 -6.75 -0.84
N GLY A 19 8.31 -7.42 -0.20
CA GLY A 19 8.10 -8.86 -0.25
C GLY A 19 9.01 -9.68 0.69
N SER A 20 9.96 -9.04 1.38
CA SER A 20 10.82 -9.70 2.38
C SER A 20 10.24 -9.55 3.80
N SER A 21 10.83 -10.26 4.78
CA SER A 21 10.35 -10.27 6.18
C SER A 21 11.32 -9.65 7.18
N LEU A 22 12.63 -9.78 6.97
CA LEU A 22 13.62 -9.28 7.92
C LEU A 22 13.63 -7.74 7.97
N GLY A 23 13.36 -7.18 9.15
CA GLY A 23 13.30 -5.72 9.34
C GLY A 23 12.09 -5.05 8.69
N ARG A 24 11.07 -5.84 8.32
CA ARG A 24 9.87 -5.39 7.61
C ARG A 24 8.64 -5.23 8.53
N THR A 25 8.89 -4.82 9.77
CA THR A 25 7.90 -4.35 10.76
C THR A 25 8.21 -2.90 11.12
N THR A 26 7.18 -2.14 11.50
CA THR A 26 7.30 -0.79 12.03
C THR A 26 7.50 -0.82 13.54
N ASP A 27 8.43 -0.01 14.06
CA ASP A 27 8.76 -0.01 15.50
C ASP A 27 7.73 0.75 16.37
N LYS A 28 6.75 1.38 15.74
CA LYS A 28 5.72 2.17 16.43
C LYS A 28 4.56 1.28 16.87
N PRO A 29 4.05 1.45 18.10
CA PRO A 29 2.83 0.78 18.52
C PRO A 29 1.62 1.29 17.72
N GLU A 30 0.58 0.45 17.58
CA GLU A 30 -0.65 0.76 16.83
C GLU A 30 -1.27 2.11 17.22
N SER A 31 -1.22 2.46 18.50
CA SER A 31 -1.75 3.73 19.04
C SER A 31 -1.04 4.99 18.53
N GLU A 32 0.19 4.85 18.02
CA GLU A 32 1.00 5.96 17.50
C GLU A 32 1.04 5.99 15.96
N ILE A 33 0.42 5.00 15.30
CA ILE A 33 0.33 4.94 13.84
C ILE A 33 -0.61 6.05 13.37
N ASN A 34 -0.07 6.89 12.48
CA ASN A 34 -0.82 7.96 11.84
C ASN A 34 -0.60 7.93 10.32
N SER A 35 -1.28 8.80 9.59
CA SER A 35 -1.20 8.86 8.12
C SER A 35 0.22 9.01 7.58
N ASN A 36 1.12 9.69 8.31
CA ASN A 36 2.51 9.92 7.92
C ASN A 36 3.46 8.78 8.28
N THR A 37 2.98 7.76 8.99
CA THR A 37 3.78 6.58 9.29
C THR A 37 3.81 5.66 8.06
N ILE A 38 5.02 5.26 7.66
CA ILE A 38 5.24 4.29 6.57
C ILE A 38 5.30 2.91 7.19
N LEU A 39 4.25 2.14 6.97
CA LEU A 39 4.12 0.74 7.38
C LEU A 39 4.89 -0.17 6.42
N LYS A 40 5.20 -1.39 6.84
CA LYS A 40 6.00 -2.34 6.07
C LYS A 40 5.24 -3.66 5.84
N ASP A 41 5.90 -4.64 5.24
CA ASP A 41 5.31 -5.90 4.81
C ASP A 41 4.59 -6.67 5.93
N LEU A 42 5.18 -6.74 7.13
CA LEU A 42 4.60 -7.49 8.24
C LEU A 42 3.50 -6.71 8.98
N ASP A 43 3.38 -5.41 8.70
CA ASP A 43 2.30 -4.57 9.23
C ASP A 43 1.06 -4.58 8.30
N LEU A 44 1.18 -5.16 7.09
CA LEU A 44 0.12 -5.17 6.10
C LEU A 44 -0.98 -6.17 6.47
N ASN A 45 -2.09 -5.65 6.99
CA ASN A 45 -3.28 -6.40 7.38
C ASN A 45 -4.45 -6.26 6.39
N PHE A 46 -4.17 -5.87 5.14
CA PHE A 46 -5.18 -5.65 4.10
C PHE A 46 -5.11 -6.67 2.98
N ILE A 47 -6.27 -6.99 2.40
CA ILE A 47 -6.38 -7.70 1.13
C ILE A 47 -6.92 -6.73 0.09
N PHE A 48 -6.13 -6.46 -0.95
CA PHE A 48 -6.54 -5.61 -2.06
C PHE A 48 -7.34 -6.41 -3.09
N ARG A 49 -8.57 -5.98 -3.35
CA ARG A 49 -9.44 -6.58 -4.37
C ARG A 49 -9.60 -5.60 -5.52
N LEU A 50 -9.16 -6.02 -6.69
CA LEU A 50 -9.27 -5.25 -7.93
C LEU A 50 -10.24 -5.95 -8.88
N GLN A 51 -10.90 -5.17 -9.73
CA GLN A 51 -11.65 -5.75 -10.86
C GLN A 51 -10.69 -6.52 -11.76
N LYS A 52 -11.15 -7.62 -12.36
CA LYS A 52 -10.29 -8.54 -13.13
C LYS A 52 -9.41 -7.84 -14.17
N ALA A 53 -9.98 -6.95 -14.97
CA ALA A 53 -9.24 -6.21 -15.99
C ALA A 53 -8.13 -5.33 -15.40
N TRP A 54 -8.41 -4.64 -14.29
CA TRP A 54 -7.44 -3.78 -13.60
C TRP A 54 -6.32 -4.59 -12.96
N TYR A 55 -6.66 -5.72 -12.34
CA TYR A 55 -5.66 -6.64 -11.79
C TYR A 55 -4.72 -7.16 -12.87
N GLN A 56 -5.25 -7.60 -14.01
CA GLN A 56 -4.45 -8.10 -15.12
C GLN A 56 -3.49 -7.05 -15.66
N GLU A 57 -3.97 -5.82 -15.84
CA GLU A 57 -3.12 -4.73 -16.33
C GLU A 57 -2.07 -4.32 -15.29
N PHE A 58 -2.43 -4.29 -14.02
CA PHE A 58 -1.50 -4.00 -12.92
C PHE A 58 -0.36 -5.02 -12.86
N ILE A 59 -0.67 -6.32 -12.85
CA ILE A 59 0.35 -7.38 -12.81
C ILE A 59 1.21 -7.35 -14.08
N ARG A 60 0.60 -7.17 -15.27
CA ARG A 60 1.34 -7.03 -16.52
C ARG A 60 2.34 -5.87 -16.50
N GLN A 61 2.05 -4.79 -15.78
CA GLN A 61 2.97 -3.67 -15.64
C GLN A 61 4.06 -3.96 -14.61
N VAL A 62 3.69 -4.48 -13.44
CA VAL A 62 4.64 -4.87 -12.37
C VAL A 62 5.66 -5.88 -12.90
N ASP A 63 5.24 -6.90 -13.64
CA ASP A 63 6.14 -7.91 -14.20
C ASP A 63 7.19 -7.27 -15.12
N LYS A 64 6.79 -6.36 -16.01
CA LYS A 64 7.71 -5.65 -16.91
C LYS A 64 8.68 -4.73 -16.17
N ASP A 65 8.19 -4.04 -15.15
CA ASP A 65 9.03 -3.14 -14.34
C ASP A 65 10.06 -3.95 -13.55
N CYS A 66 9.66 -5.10 -13.00
CA CYS A 66 10.56 -6.04 -12.32
C CYS A 66 11.61 -6.64 -13.28
N GLU A 67 11.20 -7.07 -14.48
CA GLU A 67 12.12 -7.56 -15.53
C GLU A 67 13.18 -6.50 -15.88
N PHE A 68 12.76 -5.25 -16.04
CA PHE A 68 13.68 -4.13 -16.30
C PHE A 68 14.66 -3.90 -15.14
N LEU A 69 14.17 -3.84 -13.91
CA LEU A 69 15.02 -3.64 -12.73
C LEU A 69 16.02 -4.79 -12.55
N GLU A 70 15.60 -6.02 -12.82
CA GLU A 70 16.48 -7.20 -12.78
C GLU A 70 17.58 -7.12 -13.85
N GLN A 71 17.25 -6.74 -15.08
CA GLN A 71 18.22 -6.56 -16.17
C GLN A 71 19.28 -5.50 -15.82
N GLU A 72 18.86 -4.41 -15.19
CA GLU A 72 19.73 -3.33 -14.72
C GLU A 72 20.46 -3.68 -13.39
N ARG A 73 20.23 -4.88 -12.83
CA ARG A 73 20.79 -5.35 -11.55
C ARG A 73 20.45 -4.42 -10.38
N ILE A 74 19.30 -3.77 -10.44
CA ILE A 74 18.78 -2.92 -9.39
C ILE A 74 18.01 -3.81 -8.41
N MET A 75 18.33 -3.69 -7.14
CA MET A 75 17.66 -4.41 -6.05
C MET A 75 17.21 -3.41 -4.98
N ASP A 76 16.63 -3.92 -3.90
CA ASP A 76 16.21 -3.14 -2.73
C ASP A 76 15.17 -2.05 -3.02
N TYR A 77 14.46 -2.17 -4.14
CA TYR A 77 13.28 -1.35 -4.44
C TYR A 77 12.06 -1.84 -3.68
N SER A 78 11.11 -0.93 -3.50
CA SER A 78 9.85 -1.19 -2.81
C SER A 78 8.67 -0.71 -3.63
N LEU A 79 7.54 -1.38 -3.51
CA LEU A 79 6.26 -0.89 -3.96
C LEU A 79 5.68 0.06 -2.88
N LEU A 80 5.61 1.35 -3.20
CA LEU A 80 4.97 2.35 -2.34
C LEU A 80 3.45 2.33 -2.56
N VAL A 81 2.69 2.00 -1.52
CA VAL A 81 1.22 1.89 -1.56
C VAL A 81 0.59 2.91 -0.62
N GLY A 82 -0.36 3.68 -1.14
CA GLY A 82 -1.17 4.63 -0.36
C GLY A 82 -2.64 4.23 -0.38
N ILE A 83 -3.26 4.15 0.79
CA ILE A 83 -4.68 3.79 0.92
C ILE A 83 -5.48 5.02 1.35
N HIS A 84 -6.47 5.37 0.55
CA HIS A 84 -7.55 6.29 0.91
C HIS A 84 -8.82 5.49 1.22
N PHE A 85 -9.54 5.91 2.25
CA PHE A 85 -10.81 5.32 2.67
C PHE A 85 -11.90 6.36 2.44
N ARG A 86 -12.91 6.01 1.66
CA ARG A 86 -13.99 6.94 1.28
C ARG A 86 -14.93 7.28 2.44
N GLU A 87 -15.09 6.35 3.38
CA GLU A 87 -15.97 6.47 4.54
C GLU A 87 -15.18 6.11 5.81
N ALA A 88 -14.26 6.99 6.22
CA ALA A 88 -13.63 6.90 7.53
C ALA A 88 -14.52 7.59 8.57
N SER A 89 -14.80 6.93 9.70
CA SER A 89 -15.32 7.65 10.86
C SER A 89 -14.29 8.68 11.33
N VAL A 90 -14.71 9.72 12.08
CA VAL A 90 -13.86 10.83 12.56
C VAL A 90 -12.61 10.36 13.33
N ALA A 91 -12.59 9.10 13.81
CA ALA A 91 -11.48 8.47 14.51
C ALA A 91 -10.53 7.64 13.62
N GLY A 92 -10.73 7.58 12.30
CA GLY A 92 -9.93 6.75 11.39
C GLY A 92 -10.22 5.25 11.48
N GLU A 93 -11.25 4.85 12.24
CA GLU A 93 -11.78 3.50 12.24
C GLU A 93 -12.65 3.30 10.99
N LEU A 94 -12.39 2.18 10.30
CA LEU A 94 -13.22 1.68 9.20
C LEU A 94 -14.65 1.49 9.72
N ILE A 95 -15.61 2.23 9.18
CA ILE A 95 -17.02 1.91 9.42
C ILE A 95 -17.24 0.54 8.76
N PRO A 96 -17.67 -0.50 9.51
CA PRO A 96 -18.04 -1.76 8.88
C PRO A 96 -19.17 -1.46 7.91
N SER A 97 -18.91 -1.62 6.61
CA SER A 97 -19.96 -1.53 5.59
C SER A 97 -20.95 -2.64 5.89
N GLY A 98 -22.06 -2.31 6.56
CA GLY A 98 -23.17 -3.21 6.77
C GLY A 98 -23.56 -3.81 5.43
N ALA A 99 -23.34 -5.12 5.29
CA ALA A 99 -23.82 -5.86 4.15
C ALA A 99 -25.34 -5.68 4.08
N ARG A 100 -25.79 -4.82 3.17
CA ARG A 100 -27.16 -4.88 2.67
C ARG A 100 -27.19 -6.06 1.70
N THR A 101 -27.50 -7.23 2.24
CA THR A 101 -28.09 -8.35 1.47
C THR A 101 -29.42 -7.91 0.90
#